data_AF-A0A2E5IXH6-F1
#
_entry.id   AF-A0A2E5IXH6-F1
#
_cell.length_a   1.000
_cell.length_b   1.000
_cell.length_c   1.000
_cell.angle_alpha   90.00
_cell.angle_beta   90.00
_cell.angle_gamma   90.00
#
_symmetry.space_group_name_H-M   'P 1'
#
loop_
_entity.id
_entity.type
_entity.pdbx_description
1 polymer ?
#
loop_
_entity_poly.entity_id
_entity_poly.type
_entity_poly.pdbx_seq_one_letter_code
_entity_poly.pdbx_strand_id
1 'polypeptide(L)'
;MKKLLVFAFAAAMTLGTAQADDEKKAPRKGRAGGIQAMIKQLDLTADQKKALATFNKENKEKVAAARKLEGKERRAAMKKLNEARNAKLKEILTEEQAKKLKELQAKAQANRKDKKK
;
A
#
# COMPACT_ATOMS: atom_id res chain seq x y z
N MET A 1 16.64 -41.79 16.12
CA MET A 1 15.39 -42.59 16.03
C MET A 1 14.27 -41.72 16.59
N LYS A 2 13.32 -41.22 15.80
CA LYS A 2 12.06 -41.87 15.37
C LYS A 2 11.21 -42.38 16.56
N LYS A 3 10.05 -41.71 16.71
CA LYS A 3 8.74 -42.13 17.28
C LYS A 3 8.61 -41.89 18.81
N LEU A 4 7.50 -41.37 19.38
CA LEU A 4 6.05 -41.48 19.11
C LEU A 4 5.32 -40.16 19.54
N LEU A 5 4.40 -39.56 18.76
CA LEU A 5 2.93 -39.76 18.74
C LEU A 5 2.32 -39.74 20.16
N VAL A 6 1.38 -38.86 20.54
CA VAL A 6 0.01 -38.69 20.03
C VAL A 6 -0.55 -37.34 20.53
N PHE A 7 -1.09 -36.51 19.65
CA PHE A 7 -2.13 -35.52 20.04
C PHE A 7 -3.38 -35.89 19.24
N ALA A 8 -4.38 -36.39 19.95
CA ALA A 8 -5.66 -36.78 19.40
C ALA A 8 -6.39 -35.54 18.87
N PHE A 9 -6.56 -35.46 17.55
CA PHE A 9 -7.45 -34.51 16.91
C PHE A 9 -8.84 -35.13 16.87
N ALA A 10 -9.64 -34.86 17.91
CA ALA A 10 -11.03 -35.24 17.93
C ALA A 10 -11.79 -34.42 16.87
N ALA A 11 -12.20 -35.10 15.81
CA ALA A 11 -13.16 -34.59 14.85
C ALA A 11 -14.52 -34.43 15.54
N ALA A 12 -14.99 -33.19 15.65
CA ALA A 12 -16.40 -32.87 15.76
C ALA A 12 -16.74 -31.92 14.61
N MET A 13 -17.10 -32.49 13.46
CA MET A 13 -17.93 -31.78 12.48
C MET A 13 -19.35 -31.79 13.02
N THR A 14 -19.90 -30.61 13.33
CA THR A 14 -21.34 -30.36 13.25
C THR A 14 -21.58 -29.14 12.37
N LEU A 15 -22.50 -29.33 11.43
CA LEU A 15 -22.86 -28.40 10.37
C LEU A 15 -23.36 -27.07 10.94
N GLY A 16 -22.72 -25.98 10.51
CA GLY A 16 -23.30 -24.65 10.48
C GLY A 16 -23.14 -24.08 9.08
N THR A 17 -24.09 -24.38 8.20
CA THR A 17 -24.20 -23.73 6.88
C THR A 17 -24.67 -22.29 7.07
N ALA A 18 -23.73 -21.40 7.37
CA ALA A 18 -23.84 -20.00 6.98
C ALA A 18 -22.88 -19.81 5.81
N GLN A 19 -23.37 -20.13 4.61
CA GLN A 19 -22.81 -19.60 3.38
C GLN A 19 -23.01 -18.08 3.41
N ALA A 20 -22.11 -17.38 4.11
CA ALA A 20 -21.82 -16.02 3.76
C ALA A 20 -20.96 -16.10 2.50
N ASP A 21 -21.52 -15.62 1.40
CA ASP A 21 -20.84 -15.40 0.14
C ASP A 21 -19.53 -14.61 0.36
N ASP A 22 -18.45 -15.33 0.65
CA ASP A 22 -17.11 -14.86 0.38
C ASP A 22 -16.92 -15.04 -1.13
N GLU A 23 -17.61 -14.16 -1.88
CA GLU A 23 -17.17 -13.77 -3.20
C GLU A 23 -15.67 -13.57 -3.08
N LYS A 24 -14.91 -14.49 -3.69
CA LYS A 24 -13.47 -14.38 -3.88
C LYS A 24 -13.23 -13.02 -4.50
N LYS A 25 -13.00 -12.00 -3.67
CA LYS A 25 -12.69 -10.66 -4.13
C LYS A 25 -11.40 -10.82 -4.88
N ALA A 26 -11.51 -10.85 -6.21
CA ALA A 26 -10.38 -10.81 -7.12
C ALA A 26 -9.37 -9.83 -6.51
N PRO A 27 -8.09 -10.22 -6.35
CA PRO A 27 -7.12 -9.43 -5.63
C PRO A 27 -7.23 -8.01 -6.18
N ARG A 28 -7.74 -7.07 -5.36
CA ARG A 28 -8.09 -5.71 -5.80
C ARG A 28 -6.91 -5.23 -6.62
N LYS A 29 -7.04 -5.25 -7.95
CA LYS A 29 -5.93 -5.08 -8.89
C LYS A 29 -5.13 -3.90 -8.39
N GLY A 30 -3.96 -4.20 -7.83
CA GLY A 30 -3.29 -3.35 -6.85
C GLY A 30 -3.36 -1.93 -7.34
N ARG A 31 -4.08 -1.07 -6.60
CA ARG A 31 -4.41 0.32 -6.91
C ARG A 31 -3.26 0.97 -7.70
N ALA A 32 -3.32 0.87 -9.03
CA ALA A 32 -2.26 1.32 -9.92
C ALA A 32 -2.18 2.87 -9.96
N GLY A 33 -3.03 3.55 -9.20
CA GLY A 33 -3.06 5.00 -9.02
C GLY A 33 -2.68 5.46 -7.61
N GLY A 34 -1.71 4.79 -6.98
CA GLY A 34 -1.04 5.33 -5.80
C GLY A 34 -0.11 6.50 -6.17
N ILE A 35 0.29 7.31 -5.19
CA ILE A 35 1.23 8.43 -5.44
C ILE A 35 2.56 7.96 -6.04
N GLN A 36 2.94 6.69 -5.83
CA GLN A 36 4.07 6.04 -6.51
C GLN A 36 3.97 6.09 -8.04
N ALA A 37 2.79 5.82 -8.60
CA ALA A 37 2.58 5.83 -10.05
C ALA A 37 2.66 7.25 -10.60
N MET A 38 2.11 8.23 -9.86
CA MET A 38 2.23 9.65 -10.21
C MET A 38 3.69 10.13 -10.16
N ILE A 39 4.46 9.71 -9.15
CA ILE A 39 5.89 10.05 -9.05
C ILE A 39 6.69 9.50 -10.23
N LYS A 40 6.36 8.30 -10.74
CA LYS A 40 7.01 7.77 -11.94
C LYS A 40 6.78 8.65 -13.17
N GLN A 41 5.69 9.42 -13.22
CA GLN A 41 5.37 10.36 -14.29
C GLN A 41 6.00 11.75 -14.09
N LEU A 42 6.66 12.00 -12.94
CA LEU A 42 7.27 13.30 -12.62
C LEU A 42 8.68 13.49 -13.19
N ASP A 43 9.17 12.56 -14.01
CA ASP A 43 10.48 12.65 -14.67
C ASP A 43 11.58 13.14 -13.71
N LEU A 44 11.64 12.54 -12.52
CA LEU A 44 12.57 12.94 -11.47
C LEU A 44 14.02 12.87 -11.98
N THR A 45 14.82 13.87 -11.63
CA THR A 45 16.26 13.89 -11.89
C THR A 45 16.98 12.76 -11.15
N ALA A 46 18.23 12.47 -11.53
CA ALA A 46 19.03 11.44 -10.87
C ALA A 46 19.19 11.72 -9.36
N ASP A 47 19.44 12.97 -8.98
CA ASP A 47 19.61 13.37 -7.59
C ASP A 47 18.31 13.29 -6.78
N GLN A 48 17.18 13.69 -7.38
CA GLN A 48 15.86 13.53 -6.77
C GLN A 48 15.52 12.05 -6.54
N LYS A 49 15.82 11.19 -7.52
CA LYS A 49 15.66 9.73 -7.40
C LYS A 49 16.54 9.17 -6.30
N LYS A 50 17.79 9.62 -6.19
CA LYS A 50 18.73 9.20 -5.15
C LYS A 50 18.24 9.61 -3.75
N ALA A 51 17.80 10.85 -3.57
CA ALA A 51 17.23 11.33 -2.31
C ALA A 51 15.99 10.52 -1.88
N LEU A 52 15.09 10.23 -2.83
CA LEU A 52 13.92 9.40 -2.56
C LEU A 52 14.29 7.94 -2.26
N ALA A 53 15.31 7.39 -2.95
CA ALA A 53 15.81 6.04 -2.70
C ALA A 53 16.42 5.90 -1.31
N THR A 54 17.22 6.87 -0.87
CA THR A 54 17.77 6.94 0.49
C THR A 54 16.65 6.96 1.53
N PHE A 55 15.66 7.85 1.37
CA PHE A 55 14.50 7.89 2.24
C PHE A 55 13.76 6.54 2.29
N ASN A 56 13.55 5.90 1.15
CA ASN A 56 12.88 4.60 1.09
C ASN A 56 13.71 3.49 1.76
N LYS A 57 15.04 3.54 1.66
CA LYS A 57 15.95 2.58 2.30
C LYS A 57 15.89 2.71 3.81
N GLU A 58 15.95 3.93 4.34
CA GLU A 58 15.84 4.23 5.77
C GLU A 58 14.47 3.85 6.35
N ASN A 59 13.41 3.98 5.56
CA ASN A 59 12.06 3.65 5.99
C ASN A 59 11.63 2.22 5.61
N LYS A 60 12.52 1.41 5.03
CA LYS A 60 12.21 0.05 4.56
C LYS A 60 11.70 -0.84 5.69
N GLU A 61 12.33 -0.80 6.84
CA GLU A 61 11.95 -1.60 8.00
C GLU A 61 10.61 -1.15 8.59
N LYS A 62 10.37 0.17 8.66
CA LYS A 62 9.08 0.71 9.11
C LYS A 62 7.95 0.29 8.17
N VAL A 63 8.19 0.27 6.86
CA VAL A 63 7.24 -0.25 5.86
C VAL A 63 7.03 -1.75 6.06
N ALA A 64 8.09 -2.53 6.29
CA ALA A 64 7.99 -3.97 6.52
C ALA A 64 7.18 -4.27 7.81
N ALA A 65 7.44 -3.56 8.90
CA ALA A 65 6.68 -3.66 10.14
C ALA A 65 5.21 -3.27 9.92
N ALA A 66 4.94 -2.16 9.25
CA ALA A 66 3.58 -1.73 8.92
C ALA A 66 2.82 -2.73 8.03
N ARG A 67 3.51 -3.54 7.21
CA ARG A 67 2.89 -4.61 6.40
C ARG A 67 2.46 -5.81 7.23
N LYS A 68 3.12 -6.07 8.36
CA LYS A 68 2.80 -7.16 9.29
C LYS A 68 1.57 -6.84 10.15
N LEU A 69 1.23 -5.56 10.30
CA LEU A 69 -0.01 -5.13 10.97
C LEU A 69 -1.25 -5.48 10.13
N GLU A 70 -2.42 -5.47 10.76
CA GLU A 70 -3.70 -5.72 10.10
C GLU A 70 -4.69 -4.55 10.23
N GLY A 71 -5.77 -4.61 9.43
CA GLY A 71 -6.93 -3.73 9.58
C GLY A 71 -6.63 -2.22 9.58
N LYS A 72 -7.13 -1.53 10.62
CA LYS A 72 -7.01 -0.07 10.77
C LYS A 72 -5.59 0.36 11.12
N GLU A 73 -4.86 -0.44 11.90
CA GLU A 73 -3.49 -0.13 12.33
C GLU A 73 -2.52 -0.12 11.15
N ARG A 74 -2.60 -1.14 10.30
CA ARG A 74 -1.85 -1.17 9.03
C ARG A 74 -2.12 0.05 8.17
N ARG A 75 -3.40 0.45 8.05
CA ARG A 75 -3.78 1.63 7.26
C ARG A 75 -3.19 2.91 7.87
N ALA A 76 -3.26 3.08 9.18
CA ALA A 76 -2.71 4.23 9.87
C ALA A 76 -1.17 4.31 9.75
N ALA A 77 -0.47 3.20 9.99
CA ALA A 77 0.98 3.12 9.85
C ALA A 77 1.44 3.42 8.41
N MET A 78 0.77 2.81 7.42
CA MET A 78 1.04 3.09 6.00
C MET A 78 0.71 4.54 5.63
N LYS A 79 -0.34 5.14 6.20
CA LYS A 79 -0.69 6.53 5.95
C LYS A 79 0.42 7.47 6.44
N LYS A 80 0.90 7.30 7.67
CA LYS A 80 2.02 8.09 8.24
C LYS A 80 3.28 7.99 7.38
N LEU A 81 3.64 6.78 6.93
CA LEU A 81 4.79 6.57 6.05
C LEU A 81 4.64 7.26 4.69
N ASN A 82 3.43 7.25 4.13
CA ASN A 82 3.15 7.95 2.88
C ASN A 82 3.18 9.48 3.05
N GLU A 83 2.69 10.01 4.18
CA GLU A 83 2.75 11.44 4.50
C GLU A 83 4.20 11.91 4.62
N ALA A 84 5.04 11.17 5.35
CA ALA A 84 6.47 11.46 5.47
C ALA A 84 7.17 11.45 4.10
N ARG A 85 6.86 10.46 3.26
CA ARG A 85 7.40 10.40 1.89
C ARG A 85 6.94 11.59 1.04
N ASN A 86 5.68 11.99 1.17
CA ASN A 86 5.12 13.11 0.43
C ASN A 86 5.74 14.44 0.85
N ALA A 87 6.06 14.62 2.14
CA ALA A 87 6.81 15.79 2.61
C ALA A 87 8.19 15.83 1.94
N LYS A 88 8.93 14.71 1.96
CA LYS A 88 10.23 14.63 1.28
C LYS A 88 10.14 14.88 -0.22
N LEU A 89 9.08 14.39 -0.88
CA LEU A 89 8.82 14.67 -2.28
C LEU A 89 8.63 16.18 -2.54
N LYS A 90 7.83 16.87 -1.72
CA LYS A 90 7.63 18.31 -1.89
C LYS A 90 8.92 19.12 -1.74
N GLU A 91 9.85 18.68 -0.89
CA GLU A 91 11.16 19.33 -0.73
C GLU A 91 12.06 19.15 -1.95
N ILE A 92 12.01 17.99 -2.61
CA ILE A 92 12.93 17.69 -3.73
C ILE A 92 12.37 18.10 -5.10
N LEU A 93 11.04 18.25 -5.22
CA LEU A 93 10.39 18.58 -6.49
C LEU A 93 10.59 20.05 -6.84
N THR A 94 10.82 20.34 -8.11
CA THR A 94 10.75 21.71 -8.64
C THR A 94 9.30 22.19 -8.69
N GLU A 95 9.09 23.49 -8.85
CA GLU A 95 7.73 24.05 -8.96
C GLU A 95 6.93 23.44 -10.11
N GLU A 96 7.57 23.20 -11.26
CA GLU A 96 6.94 22.58 -12.43
C GLU A 96 6.52 21.13 -12.14
N GLN A 97 7.39 20.34 -11.51
CA GLN A 97 7.06 18.97 -11.14
C GLN A 97 5.99 18.93 -10.04
N ALA A 98 5.98 19.90 -9.13
CA ALA A 98 4.94 20.04 -8.11
C ALA A 98 3.57 20.37 -8.74
N LYS A 99 3.52 21.22 -9.77
CA LYS A 99 2.31 21.50 -10.56
C LYS A 99 1.82 20.24 -11.27
N LYS A 100 2.71 19.52 -11.98
CA LYS A 100 2.40 18.24 -12.65
C LYS A 100 1.85 17.21 -11.66
N LEU A 101 2.41 17.14 -10.44
CA LEU A 101 1.92 16.24 -9.39
C LEU A 101 0.50 16.61 -8.94
N LYS A 102 0.20 17.90 -8.73
CA LYS A 102 -1.14 18.38 -8.36
C LYS A 102 -2.17 18.05 -9.44
N GLU A 103 -1.83 18.24 -10.71
CA GLU A 103 -2.71 17.88 -11.83
C GLU A 103 -2.99 16.38 -11.90
N LEU A 104 -1.96 15.55 -11.76
CA LEU A 104 -2.12 14.10 -11.72
C LEU A 104 -2.98 13.66 -10.54
N GLN A 105 -2.85 14.31 -9.39
CA GLN A 105 -3.70 14.07 -8.22
C GLN A 105 -5.15 14.46 -8.49
N ALA A 106 -5.39 15.63 -9.09
CA ALA A 106 -6.73 16.09 -9.46
C ALA A 106 -7.40 15.15 -10.47
N LYS A 107 -6.68 14.75 -11.53
CA LYS A 107 -7.15 13.75 -12.52
C LYS A 107 -7.46 12.41 -11.87
N ALA A 108 -6.61 11.94 -10.96
CA ALA A 108 -6.84 10.70 -10.21
C ALA A 108 -8.04 10.78 -9.26
N GLN A 109 -8.38 11.98 -8.74
CA GLN A 109 -9.58 12.20 -7.94
C GLN A 109 -10.84 12.25 -8.80
N ALA A 110 -10.82 12.96 -9.93
CA ALA A 110 -11.92 13.02 -10.89
C ALA A 110 -12.30 11.61 -11.39
N ASN A 111 -11.31 10.86 -11.88
CA ASN A 111 -11.51 9.47 -12.33
C ASN A 111 -12.06 8.53 -11.24
N ARG A 112 -11.87 8.85 -9.95
CA ARG A 112 -12.49 8.09 -8.85
C ARG A 112 -13.93 8.49 -8.58
N LYS A 113 -14.31 9.74 -8.85
CA LYS A 113 -15.69 10.22 -8.74
C LYS A 113 -16.53 9.65 -9.89
N ASP A 114 -15.97 9.62 -11.10
CA ASP A 114 -16.67 9.10 -12.28
C ASP A 114 -16.89 7.58 -12.19
N LYS A 115 -15.93 6.82 -11.65
CA LYS A 115 -16.08 5.37 -11.38
C LYS A 115 -17.02 5.03 -10.21
N LYS A 116 -17.52 6.04 -9.49
CA LYS A 116 -18.45 5.87 -8.36
C LYS A 116 -19.88 6.29 -8.72
N LYS A 117 -20.07 6.94 -9.87
CA LYS A 117 -21.38 7.07 -10.52
C LYS A 117 -21.66 5.82 -11.34
#